data_AF-A0A1G9TZ28-F1
#
_entry.id   AF-A0A1G9TZ28-F1
#
_cell.length_a   1.000
_cell.length_b   1.000
_cell.length_c   1.000
_cell.angle_alpha   90.00
_cell.angle_beta   90.00
_cell.angle_gamma   90.00
#
_symmetry.space_group_name_H-M   'P 1'
#
loop_
_entity.id
_entity.type
_entity.pdbx_description
1 polymer ?
#
loop_
_entity_poly.entity_id
_entity_poly.type
_entity_poly.pdbx_seq_one_letter_code
_entity_poly.pdbx_strand_id
1 'polypeptide(L)'
;MLTSQAWRRLALKTSALGLMGTLVAFVGSIFILSTPTAALADVTKQFSYTCPGTMLNTTAQTINVGLRAPNSVTAGSTFDLTVSIPQLTLASAPTMQTTLQVNATLVPTPGSIQDPGVKTGAAVTTSVTVPAKEVVYRVTVPAGTTSKVSVDPGNLVLSLAQPTTTTTTCTTTSTEVLDVPIGTNGGGNDDEDVVTYTCNLSPDTASDPDNLYPADVDVRVEMTMPTSATANADASITWKGTVENTGDPLTVPTGFPTTGAKVFATLKASGAGSPSTATGEATLTSVTVGNDITTIPQVTVKVKPTSTGTVTITPGDLVFGAATTGTTTAPAIRCVAPTSDLKTYTFQVAAATTSPSPSPSPTTTSPTATRTSTATVTVTPTSRRTSQTPKAGADTGAGGMMGPDGRMFILTGVALIGAAAAGGLILRRRSIRG
;
A
#
# COMPACT_ATOMS: atom_id res chain seq x y z
N MET A 1 -75.39 33.08 -25.67
CA MET A 1 -76.15 32.15 -24.81
C MET A 1 -75.24 30.99 -24.44
N LEU A 2 -75.05 30.78 -23.12
CA LEU A 2 -74.55 29.58 -22.40
C LEU A 2 -73.07 29.16 -22.64
N THR A 3 -72.09 29.53 -21.79
CA THR A 3 -71.67 28.98 -20.47
C THR A 3 -71.14 27.53 -20.52
N SER A 4 -69.86 27.23 -20.25
CA SER A 4 -69.10 27.29 -18.97
C SER A 4 -69.09 25.94 -18.21
N GLN A 5 -67.90 25.59 -17.71
CA GLN A 5 -67.58 24.67 -16.59
C GLN A 5 -67.62 23.15 -16.77
N ALA A 6 -66.43 22.53 -16.62
CA ALA A 6 -66.25 21.26 -15.92
C ALA A 6 -64.88 21.24 -15.22
N TRP A 7 -64.80 21.96 -14.10
CA TRP A 7 -63.76 21.82 -13.07
C TRP A 7 -64.41 21.23 -11.82
N ARG A 8 -63.75 20.22 -11.23
CA ARG A 8 -63.81 19.78 -9.82
C ARG A 8 -65.16 19.38 -9.22
N ARG A 9 -65.18 18.19 -8.59
CA ARG A 9 -65.91 17.74 -7.38
C ARG A 9 -65.78 16.19 -7.36
N LEU A 10 -65.63 15.45 -6.26
CA LEU A 10 -65.76 15.71 -4.82
C LEU A 10 -65.28 14.46 -4.06
N ALA A 11 -64.63 14.70 -2.92
CA ALA A 11 -64.79 14.05 -1.60
C ALA A 11 -64.58 12.53 -1.45
N LEU A 12 -63.65 12.10 -0.58
CA LEU A 12 -63.82 11.99 0.89
C LEU A 12 -65.01 11.09 1.29
N LYS A 13 -64.69 9.85 1.66
CA LYS A 13 -65.44 9.08 2.66
C LYS A 13 -64.46 8.40 3.62
N THR A 14 -64.37 9.01 4.79
CA THR A 14 -64.03 8.40 6.08
C THR A 14 -65.03 7.29 6.42
N SER A 15 -64.51 6.14 6.87
CA SER A 15 -65.22 5.24 7.79
C SER A 15 -64.19 4.61 8.73
N ALA A 16 -64.25 5.01 9.99
CA ALA A 16 -63.64 4.36 11.14
C ALA A 16 -64.58 3.26 11.67
N LEU A 17 -64.01 2.21 12.29
CA LEU A 17 -64.57 1.12 13.14
C LEU A 17 -63.95 -0.22 12.68
N GLY A 18 -63.34 -1.08 13.49
CA GLY A 18 -63.00 -1.12 14.93
C GLY A 18 -61.95 -2.24 15.09
N LEU A 19 -60.93 -2.03 15.92
CA LEU A 19 -60.76 -2.60 17.28
C LEU A 19 -60.39 -4.10 17.33
N MET A 20 -59.21 -4.32 17.96
CA MET A 20 -58.75 -5.47 18.74
C MET A 20 -58.24 -6.70 18.01
N GLY A 21 -56.92 -6.90 18.11
CA GLY A 21 -56.28 -8.20 17.88
C GLY A 21 -54.77 -8.13 18.02
N THR A 22 -54.26 -8.60 19.16
CA THR A 22 -52.90 -9.14 19.36
C THR A 22 -51.71 -8.18 19.29
N LEU A 23 -51.41 -7.62 20.46
CA LEU A 23 -50.08 -7.54 21.04
C LEU A 23 -49.33 -8.88 20.87
N VAL A 24 -48.17 -8.86 20.19
CA VAL A 24 -46.97 -9.73 20.33
C VAL A 24 -46.13 -9.60 19.03
N ALA A 25 -44.81 -9.48 19.19
CA ALA A 25 -43.76 -9.52 18.17
C ALA A 25 -43.41 -8.22 17.40
N PHE A 26 -42.71 -7.30 18.08
CA PHE A 26 -41.71 -6.42 17.45
C PHE A 26 -40.45 -6.33 18.34
N VAL A 27 -39.95 -7.50 18.74
CA VAL A 27 -38.58 -7.71 19.23
C VAL A 27 -38.06 -8.88 18.41
N GLY A 28 -37.60 -8.57 17.19
CA GLY A 28 -37.23 -9.58 16.22
C GLY A 28 -36.21 -9.03 15.24
N SER A 29 -34.94 -9.27 15.56
CA SER A 29 -33.90 -9.53 14.57
C SER A 29 -33.33 -8.33 13.80
N ILE A 30 -32.66 -7.42 14.52
CA ILE A 30 -31.38 -6.91 14.03
C ILE A 30 -30.33 -7.98 14.39
N PHE A 31 -30.34 -9.09 13.65
CA PHE A 31 -29.15 -9.92 13.55
C PHE A 31 -28.31 -9.29 12.45
N ILE A 32 -27.43 -8.36 12.84
CA ILE A 32 -26.25 -8.10 12.03
C ILE A 32 -25.47 -9.41 12.08
N LEU A 33 -25.66 -10.24 11.06
CA LEU A 33 -24.73 -11.32 10.75
C LEU A 33 -23.43 -10.60 10.41
N SER A 34 -22.60 -10.38 11.43
CA SER A 34 -21.20 -10.06 11.24
C SER A 34 -20.63 -11.21 10.42
N THR A 35 -20.47 -10.99 9.12
CA THR A 35 -19.71 -11.89 8.27
C THR A 35 -18.34 -12.05 8.94
N PRO A 36 -17.82 -13.28 9.06
CA PRO A 36 -16.50 -13.48 9.62
C PRO A 36 -15.52 -12.72 8.72
N THR A 37 -15.00 -11.59 9.22
CA THR A 37 -13.93 -10.85 8.56
C THR A 37 -12.81 -11.84 8.33
N ALA A 38 -12.47 -12.10 7.07
CA ALA A 38 -11.40 -13.02 6.74
C ALA A 38 -10.15 -12.56 7.49
N ALA A 39 -9.65 -13.39 8.41
CA ALA A 39 -8.52 -13.03 9.25
C ALA A 39 -7.32 -12.76 8.33
N LEU A 40 -6.86 -11.51 8.31
CA LEU A 40 -5.60 -11.15 7.66
C LEU A 40 -4.50 -12.07 8.20
N ALA A 41 -3.57 -12.48 7.35
CA ALA A 41 -2.42 -13.25 7.80
C ALA A 41 -1.68 -12.45 8.90
N ASP A 42 -1.38 -13.07 10.04
CA ASP A 42 -0.71 -12.39 11.13
C ASP A 42 0.82 -12.45 10.95
N VAL A 43 1.54 -11.37 11.27
CA VAL A 43 2.99 -11.42 11.50
C VAL A 43 3.21 -12.06 12.86
N THR A 44 3.95 -13.16 12.87
CA THR A 44 4.33 -13.87 14.11
C THR A 44 5.84 -13.87 14.27
N LYS A 45 6.32 -13.72 15.50
CA LYS A 45 7.73 -13.80 15.84
C LYS A 45 7.92 -14.38 17.24
N GLN A 46 8.93 -15.23 17.42
CA GLN A 46 9.26 -15.82 18.72
C GLN A 46 10.47 -15.14 19.33
N PHE A 47 10.42 -14.93 20.65
CA PHE A 47 11.48 -14.33 21.44
C PHE A 47 11.87 -15.25 22.59
N SER A 48 13.17 -15.46 22.79
CA SER A 48 13.70 -16.28 23.88
C SER A 48 13.98 -15.43 25.12
N TYR A 49 13.36 -15.82 26.22
CA TYR A 49 13.52 -15.17 27.53
C TYR A 49 14.23 -16.10 28.50
N THR A 50 15.13 -15.54 29.30
CA THR A 50 15.76 -16.23 30.43
C THR A 50 15.09 -15.80 31.73
N CYS A 51 14.49 -16.77 32.43
CA CYS A 51 13.77 -16.56 33.68
C CYS A 51 14.56 -17.13 34.87
N PRO A 52 14.86 -16.33 35.92
CA PRO A 52 15.46 -16.85 37.14
C PRO A 52 14.51 -17.77 37.92
N GLY A 53 15.04 -18.82 38.52
CA GLY A 53 14.30 -19.98 39.06
C GLY A 53 13.47 -19.81 40.33
N THR A 54 13.02 -18.60 40.68
CA THR A 54 12.26 -18.40 41.93
C THR A 54 10.83 -18.95 41.87
N MET A 55 10.15 -18.82 40.72
CA MET A 55 8.81 -19.37 40.47
C MET A 55 8.85 -20.65 39.63
N LEU A 56 9.87 -20.83 38.79
CA LEU A 56 9.97 -21.89 37.80
C LEU A 56 10.96 -22.97 38.26
N ASN A 57 10.71 -24.23 37.88
CA ASN A 57 11.35 -25.44 38.42
C ASN A 57 12.86 -25.62 38.12
N THR A 58 13.58 -24.58 37.69
CA THR A 58 15.02 -24.67 37.36
C THR A 58 15.74 -23.36 37.63
N THR A 59 17.03 -23.44 37.96
CA THR A 59 17.90 -22.29 38.34
C THR A 59 17.95 -21.18 37.28
N ALA A 60 17.71 -21.52 36.01
CA ALA A 60 17.33 -20.60 34.96
C ALA A 60 16.58 -21.35 33.85
N GLN A 61 15.33 -20.96 33.56
CA GLN A 61 14.55 -21.56 32.47
C GLN A 61 14.56 -20.62 31.27
N THR A 62 14.82 -21.16 30.08
CA THR A 62 14.58 -20.44 28.83
C THR A 62 13.18 -20.75 28.33
N ILE A 63 12.38 -19.72 28.04
CA ILE A 63 11.04 -19.85 27.47
C ILE A 63 10.96 -19.09 26.14
N ASN A 64 10.23 -19.63 25.16
CA ASN A 64 9.98 -18.99 23.88
C ASN A 64 8.57 -18.39 23.89
N VAL A 65 8.49 -17.07 23.79
CA VAL A 65 7.24 -16.31 23.82
C VAL A 65 6.96 -15.79 22.42
N GLY A 66 5.76 -16.07 21.91
CA GLY A 66 5.33 -15.55 20.61
C GLY A 66 4.75 -14.15 20.74
N LEU A 67 5.12 -13.23 19.85
CA LEU A 67 4.36 -12.02 19.57
C LEU A 67 3.66 -12.17 18.22
N ARG A 68 2.39 -11.81 18.16
CA ARG A 68 1.55 -11.88 16.97
C ARG A 68 0.77 -10.58 16.77
N ALA A 69 0.85 -10.01 15.57
CA ALA A 69 0.16 -8.79 15.17
C ALA A 69 -0.39 -8.95 13.75
N PRO A 70 -1.33 -8.10 13.30
CA PRO A 70 -1.78 -8.09 11.91
C PRO A 70 -0.63 -7.92 10.91
N ASN A 71 -0.74 -8.47 9.69
CA ASN A 71 0.26 -8.26 8.62
C ASN A 71 0.54 -6.79 8.30
N SER A 72 -0.39 -5.89 8.57
CA SER A 72 -0.24 -4.46 8.31
C SER A 72 -1.22 -3.64 9.14
N VAL A 73 -0.87 -2.38 9.45
CA VAL A 73 -1.71 -1.48 10.26
C VAL A 73 -1.78 -0.08 9.69
N THR A 74 -2.90 0.62 9.86
CA THR A 74 -3.07 2.00 9.35
C THR A 74 -2.47 3.02 10.32
N ALA A 75 -1.83 4.07 9.81
CA ALA A 75 -1.37 5.16 10.67
C ALA A 75 -2.55 5.86 11.37
N GLY A 76 -2.41 6.16 12.67
CA GLY A 76 -3.50 6.74 13.47
C GLY A 76 -4.52 5.72 13.99
N SER A 77 -4.37 4.43 13.69
CA SER A 77 -5.24 3.38 14.23
C SER A 77 -4.65 2.69 15.47
N THR A 78 -5.42 1.78 16.04
CA THR A 78 -4.97 0.84 17.08
C THR A 78 -5.03 -0.58 16.54
N PHE A 79 -4.14 -1.45 17.00
CA PHE A 79 -4.21 -2.88 16.73
C PHE A 79 -3.95 -3.72 17.98
N ASP A 80 -4.45 -4.95 17.96
CA ASP A 80 -4.23 -5.94 19.01
C ASP A 80 -2.92 -6.68 18.75
N LEU A 81 -2.01 -6.62 19.72
CA LEU A 81 -0.78 -7.38 19.80
C LEU A 81 -0.96 -8.53 20.79
N THR A 82 -0.91 -9.75 20.28
CA THR A 82 -1.09 -10.96 21.08
C THR A 82 0.27 -11.49 21.53
N VAL A 83 0.40 -11.75 22.83
CA VAL A 83 1.57 -12.37 23.47
C VAL A 83 1.21 -13.80 23.85
N SER A 84 1.80 -14.78 23.17
CA SER A 84 1.56 -16.20 23.39
C SER A 84 2.55 -16.73 24.44
N ILE A 85 2.04 -17.00 25.65
CA ILE A 85 2.82 -17.59 26.74
C ILE A 85 2.79 -19.12 26.58
N PRO A 86 3.97 -19.78 26.49
CA PRO A 86 4.02 -21.24 26.36
C PRO A 86 3.55 -21.91 27.66
N GLN A 87 3.39 -23.23 27.62
CA GLN A 87 3.18 -24.01 28.83
C GLN A 87 4.38 -23.85 29.78
N LEU A 88 4.12 -23.61 31.07
CA LEU A 88 5.15 -23.42 32.09
C LEU A 88 5.11 -24.54 33.14
N THR A 89 6.23 -24.73 33.85
CA THR A 89 6.34 -25.64 34.99
C THR A 89 6.84 -24.89 36.22
N LEU A 90 5.97 -24.76 37.21
CA LEU A 90 6.25 -24.11 38.49
C LEU A 90 7.20 -24.95 39.34
N ALA A 91 8.01 -24.29 40.17
CA ALA A 91 8.87 -24.94 41.15
C ALA A 91 8.07 -25.69 42.24
N SER A 92 6.88 -25.20 42.57
CA SER A 92 5.96 -25.81 43.52
C SER A 92 4.51 -25.59 43.09
N ALA A 93 3.65 -26.57 43.31
CA ALA A 93 2.22 -26.43 43.07
C ALA A 93 1.61 -25.40 44.05
N PRO A 94 0.68 -24.54 43.59
CA PRO A 94 -0.01 -23.63 44.49
C PRO A 94 -0.97 -24.41 45.39
N THR A 95 -1.19 -23.91 46.62
CA THR A 95 -2.09 -24.54 47.60
C THR A 95 -3.58 -24.29 47.30
N MET A 96 -3.88 -23.29 46.47
CA MET A 96 -5.23 -22.92 46.03
C MET A 96 -5.21 -22.61 44.52
N GLN A 97 -6.37 -22.71 43.88
CA GLN A 97 -6.51 -22.29 42.48
C GLN A 97 -6.19 -20.81 42.34
N THR A 98 -5.40 -20.46 41.33
CA THR A 98 -4.93 -19.09 41.09
C THR A 98 -4.84 -18.84 39.58
N THR A 99 -4.39 -17.65 39.18
CA THR A 99 -4.13 -17.32 37.77
C THR A 99 -2.71 -16.82 37.61
N LEU A 100 -2.10 -17.17 36.48
CA LEU A 100 -0.85 -16.55 36.04
C LEU A 100 -1.15 -15.09 35.71
N GLN A 101 -0.35 -14.18 36.22
CA GLN A 101 -0.36 -12.76 35.91
C GLN A 101 0.84 -12.47 35.01
N VAL A 102 0.58 -11.81 33.87
CA VAL A 102 1.56 -11.58 32.81
C VAL A 102 1.72 -10.08 32.61
N ASN A 103 2.92 -9.56 32.75
CA ASN A 103 3.21 -8.15 32.50
C ASN A 103 4.44 -8.01 31.60
N ALA A 104 4.21 -7.75 30.32
CA ALA A 104 5.25 -7.51 29.32
C ALA A 104 5.53 -6.00 29.18
N THR A 105 6.79 -5.58 29.27
CA THR A 105 7.21 -4.18 29.09
C THR A 105 7.49 -3.88 27.61
N LEU A 106 6.45 -3.95 26.79
CA LEU A 106 6.53 -3.76 25.34
C LEU A 106 6.82 -2.30 24.98
N VAL A 107 7.75 -2.07 24.04
CA VAL A 107 8.12 -0.72 23.59
C VAL A 107 7.90 -0.57 22.07
N PRO A 108 6.69 -0.18 21.63
CA PRO A 108 6.42 0.12 20.22
C PRO A 108 7.12 1.41 19.78
N THR A 109 7.75 1.40 18.60
CA THR A 109 8.44 2.54 18.00
C THR A 109 8.11 2.64 16.50
N PRO A 110 7.44 3.72 16.04
CA PRO A 110 6.73 4.71 16.84
C PRO A 110 5.44 4.12 17.44
N GLY A 111 4.97 4.68 18.55
CA GLY A 111 3.68 4.34 19.14
C GLY A 111 3.70 4.20 20.66
N SER A 112 2.60 3.69 21.20
CA SER A 112 2.45 3.45 22.64
C SER A 112 1.49 2.30 22.89
N ILE A 113 1.67 1.58 24.01
CA ILE A 113 0.68 0.62 24.51
C ILE A 113 -0.44 1.40 25.18
N GLN A 114 -1.69 1.20 24.75
CA GLN A 114 -2.87 1.90 25.27
C GLN A 114 -3.29 1.36 26.65
N ASP A 115 -3.11 0.07 26.88
CA ASP A 115 -3.52 -0.64 28.08
C ASP A 115 -2.32 -1.36 28.75
N PRO A 116 -1.28 -0.61 29.17
CA PRO A 116 -0.09 -1.19 29.77
C PRO A 116 -0.40 -1.88 31.10
N GLY A 117 0.46 -2.79 31.51
CA GLY A 117 0.41 -3.44 32.81
C GLY A 117 0.01 -4.92 32.76
N VAL A 118 -0.47 -5.40 33.91
CA VAL A 118 -0.70 -6.82 34.17
C VAL A 118 -1.94 -7.32 33.44
N LYS A 119 -1.81 -8.46 32.75
CA LYS A 119 -2.87 -9.21 32.08
C LYS A 119 -3.09 -10.55 32.78
N THR A 120 -4.34 -10.97 32.84
CA THR A 120 -4.71 -12.30 33.36
C THR A 120 -4.38 -13.38 32.33
N GLY A 121 -3.46 -14.26 32.68
CA GLY A 121 -3.05 -15.43 31.89
C GLY A 121 -3.86 -16.69 32.22
N ALA A 122 -3.20 -17.85 32.12
CA ALA A 122 -3.85 -19.15 32.33
C ALA A 122 -4.30 -19.35 33.79
N ALA A 123 -5.39 -20.09 33.97
CA ALA A 123 -5.74 -20.63 35.28
C ALA A 123 -4.72 -21.69 35.70
N VAL A 124 -4.29 -21.62 36.95
CA VAL A 124 -3.36 -22.55 37.57
C VAL A 124 -4.13 -23.33 38.63
N THR A 125 -4.29 -24.63 38.42
CA THR A 125 -4.85 -25.54 39.42
C THR A 125 -3.79 -25.90 40.46
N THR A 126 -4.06 -26.82 41.39
CA THR A 126 -3.08 -27.35 42.34
C THR A 126 -2.00 -28.24 41.71
N SER A 127 -1.68 -27.99 40.42
CA SER A 127 -0.65 -28.66 39.64
C SER A 127 0.54 -27.73 39.43
N VAL A 128 1.72 -28.32 39.19
CA VAL A 128 2.92 -27.58 38.78
C VAL A 128 2.87 -27.11 37.34
N THR A 129 1.94 -27.61 36.53
CA THR A 129 1.85 -27.24 35.11
C THR A 129 0.87 -26.07 34.90
N VAL A 130 1.35 -25.02 34.25
CA VAL A 130 0.52 -23.89 33.79
C VAL A 130 0.27 -24.06 32.29
N PRO A 131 -0.99 -24.18 31.83
CA PRO A 131 -1.31 -24.28 30.41
C PRO A 131 -0.84 -23.07 29.61
N ALA A 132 -0.55 -23.27 28.33
CA ALA A 132 -0.27 -22.17 27.40
C ALA A 132 -1.50 -21.24 27.30
N LYS A 133 -1.27 -19.93 27.20
CA LYS A 133 -2.33 -18.93 27.09
C LYS A 133 -1.83 -17.68 26.38
N GLU A 134 -2.73 -17.07 25.61
CA GLU A 134 -2.49 -15.79 24.97
C GLU A 134 -3.05 -14.64 25.80
N VAL A 135 -2.31 -13.53 25.87
CA VAL A 135 -2.77 -12.25 26.42
C VAL A 135 -2.65 -11.16 25.36
N VAL A 136 -3.52 -10.15 25.39
CA VAL A 136 -3.60 -9.11 24.36
C VAL A 136 -3.22 -7.75 24.95
N TYR A 137 -2.42 -7.01 24.20
CA TYR A 137 -2.09 -5.60 24.42
C TYR A 137 -2.54 -4.78 23.21
N ARG A 138 -3.07 -3.59 23.44
CA ARG A 138 -3.45 -2.66 22.37
C ARG A 138 -2.33 -1.69 22.09
N VAL A 139 -1.90 -1.63 20.85
CA VAL A 139 -0.86 -0.72 20.37
C VAL A 139 -1.52 0.42 19.60
N THR A 140 -1.22 1.66 19.98
CA THR A 140 -1.64 2.86 19.24
C THR A 140 -0.54 3.30 18.28
N VAL A 141 -0.89 3.46 17.01
CA VAL A 141 -0.01 3.93 15.96
C VAL A 141 -0.20 5.44 15.78
N PRO A 142 0.85 6.27 15.94
CA PRO A 142 0.71 7.71 15.75
C PRO A 142 0.27 8.04 14.33
N ALA A 143 -0.61 9.03 14.19
CA ALA A 143 -0.94 9.60 12.89
C ALA A 143 0.34 10.12 12.22
N GLY A 144 0.49 9.84 10.91
CA GLY A 144 1.69 10.20 10.16
C GLY A 144 2.84 9.17 10.21
N THR A 145 2.66 8.03 10.89
CA THR A 145 3.61 6.91 10.77
C THR A 145 3.60 6.38 9.33
N THR A 146 4.76 6.31 8.69
CA THR A 146 4.84 6.10 7.23
C THR A 146 5.33 4.73 6.79
N SER A 147 6.01 3.99 7.68
CA SER A 147 6.79 2.83 7.27
C SER A 147 6.41 1.57 8.04
N LYS A 148 6.61 1.56 9.35
CA LYS A 148 6.30 0.41 10.22
C LYS A 148 6.20 0.86 11.67
N VAL A 149 5.64 -0.02 12.50
CA VAL A 149 5.73 0.00 13.96
C VAL A 149 6.59 -1.18 14.37
N SER A 150 7.74 -0.90 14.97
CA SER A 150 8.64 -1.91 15.52
C SER A 150 8.34 -2.10 17.00
N VAL A 151 7.99 -3.30 17.44
CA VAL A 151 7.73 -3.60 18.85
C VAL A 151 8.92 -4.33 19.45
N ASP A 152 9.58 -3.68 20.41
CA ASP A 152 10.58 -4.32 21.26
C ASP A 152 9.86 -5.15 22.35
N PRO A 153 10.19 -6.45 22.50
CA PRO A 153 9.58 -7.34 23.49
C PRO A 153 9.86 -6.93 24.95
N GLY A 154 10.96 -6.25 25.26
CA GLY A 154 11.34 -5.84 26.61
C GLY A 154 11.47 -6.99 27.62
N ASN A 155 11.19 -6.70 28.90
CA ASN A 155 11.14 -7.68 29.99
C ASN A 155 9.74 -8.28 30.13
N LEU A 156 9.69 -9.54 30.56
CA LEU A 156 8.45 -10.26 30.87
C LEU A 156 8.41 -10.59 32.36
N VAL A 157 7.45 -10.02 33.08
CA VAL A 157 7.23 -10.30 34.49
C VAL A 157 6.08 -11.29 34.65
N LEU A 158 6.36 -12.42 35.29
CA LEU A 158 5.39 -13.46 35.59
C LEU A 158 5.17 -13.52 37.11
N SER A 159 3.92 -13.61 37.53
CA SER A 159 3.56 -13.82 38.94
C SER A 159 2.27 -14.63 39.07
N LEU A 160 1.96 -15.10 40.27
CA LEU A 160 0.66 -15.70 40.58
C LEU A 160 -0.23 -14.66 41.26
N ALA A 161 -1.52 -14.64 40.92
CA ALA A 161 -2.49 -13.72 41.52
C ALA A 161 -2.58 -13.88 43.04
N GLN A 162 -2.48 -15.13 43.52
CA GLN A 162 -2.38 -15.49 44.94
C GLN A 162 -1.57 -16.79 45.14
N PRO A 163 -0.75 -16.88 46.21
CA PRO A 163 -0.27 -15.76 47.04
C PRO A 163 0.74 -14.89 46.24
N THR A 164 0.67 -13.56 46.41
CA THR A 164 1.39 -12.55 45.59
C THR A 164 2.91 -12.48 45.80
N THR A 165 3.52 -13.46 46.46
CA THR A 165 4.90 -13.34 46.95
C THR A 165 5.97 -13.80 45.95
N THR A 166 5.60 -14.49 44.88
CA THR A 166 6.55 -15.00 43.88
C THR A 166 6.36 -14.28 42.56
N THR A 167 7.33 -13.42 42.25
CA THR A 167 7.45 -12.75 40.96
C THR A 167 8.76 -13.18 40.33
N THR A 168 8.71 -13.57 39.07
CA THR A 168 9.89 -13.89 38.25
C THR A 168 9.95 -12.90 37.10
N THR A 169 11.04 -12.14 37.03
CA THR A 169 11.31 -11.24 35.90
C THR A 169 12.20 -11.97 34.91
N CYS A 170 11.64 -12.30 33.75
CA CYS A 170 12.37 -12.88 32.64
C CYS A 170 12.90 -11.77 31.73
N THR A 171 14.17 -11.88 31.35
CA THR A 171 14.83 -10.93 30.46
C THR A 171 14.93 -11.53 29.06
N THR A 172 14.54 -10.79 28.02
CA THR A 172 14.79 -11.20 26.64
C THR A 172 16.29 -11.25 26.37
N THR A 173 16.74 -12.27 25.65
CA THR A 173 18.12 -12.34 25.12
C THR A 173 18.18 -11.90 23.66
N SER A 174 17.02 -11.73 23.03
CA SER A 174 16.91 -11.32 21.63
C SER A 174 17.04 -9.81 21.51
N THR A 175 17.85 -9.36 20.54
CA THR A 175 17.93 -7.96 20.09
C THR A 175 16.99 -7.68 18.93
N GLU A 176 16.20 -8.67 18.53
CA GLU A 176 15.28 -8.52 17.42
C GLU A 176 14.01 -7.77 17.84
N VAL A 177 13.33 -7.19 16.87
CA VAL A 177 12.01 -6.54 17.05
C VAL A 177 10.96 -7.23 16.19
N LEU A 178 9.69 -7.10 16.58
CA LEU A 178 8.55 -7.43 15.72
C LEU A 178 8.21 -6.20 14.87
N ASP A 179 8.46 -6.27 13.57
CA ASP A 179 8.09 -5.22 12.63
C ASP A 179 6.69 -5.45 12.08
N VAL A 180 5.80 -4.49 12.32
CA VAL A 180 4.44 -4.44 11.74
C VAL A 180 4.44 -3.32 10.71
N PRO A 181 4.40 -3.61 9.40
CA PRO A 181 4.43 -2.56 8.39
C PRO A 181 3.17 -1.68 8.50
N ILE A 182 3.33 -0.39 8.20
CA ILE A 182 2.16 0.45 7.99
C ILE A 182 1.54 0.00 6.68
N GLY A 183 0.38 -0.63 6.78
CA GLY A 183 -0.43 -1.02 5.65
C GLY A 183 -0.80 0.23 4.91
N THR A 184 -0.23 0.38 3.73
CA THR A 184 -0.74 1.29 2.73
C THR A 184 -2.00 0.68 2.11
N ASN A 185 -3.05 0.48 2.92
CA ASN A 185 -4.40 0.03 2.56
C ASN A 185 -4.49 -0.82 1.27
N GLY A 186 -4.03 -2.08 1.26
CA GLY A 186 -3.90 -2.77 -0.04
C GLY A 186 -4.06 -4.28 -0.14
N GLY A 187 -4.50 -4.99 0.89
CA GLY A 187 -4.69 -6.45 0.79
C GLY A 187 -5.78 -6.97 1.70
N GLY A 188 -6.95 -6.33 1.68
CA GLY A 188 -8.14 -6.87 2.35
C GLY A 188 -8.84 -7.80 1.37
N ASN A 189 -9.32 -8.96 1.81
CA ASN A 189 -10.20 -9.81 1.00
C ASN A 189 -11.62 -9.24 0.90
N ASP A 190 -11.78 -7.94 1.09
CA ASP A 190 -13.08 -7.28 1.15
C ASP A 190 -13.57 -6.95 -0.27
N ASP A 191 -14.88 -6.80 -0.43
CA ASP A 191 -15.50 -6.48 -1.73
C ASP A 191 -15.04 -5.12 -2.30
N GLU A 192 -14.37 -4.28 -1.48
CA GLU A 192 -13.76 -3.01 -1.89
C GLU A 192 -12.54 -3.18 -2.83
N ASP A 193 -12.04 -4.40 -3.00
CA ASP A 193 -10.91 -4.70 -3.90
C ASP A 193 -11.39 -5.06 -5.31
N VAL A 194 -12.71 -5.17 -5.52
CA VAL A 194 -13.30 -5.47 -6.83
C VAL A 194 -13.59 -4.17 -7.58
N VAL A 195 -13.06 -4.06 -8.80
CA VAL A 195 -13.30 -2.95 -9.71
C VAL A 195 -14.07 -3.45 -10.91
N THR A 196 -15.26 -2.89 -11.17
CA THR A 196 -16.04 -3.15 -12.37
C THR A 196 -15.50 -2.34 -13.54
N TYR A 197 -14.90 -3.02 -14.52
CA TYR A 197 -14.38 -2.41 -15.74
C TYR A 197 -15.38 -2.54 -16.88
N THR A 198 -15.64 -1.45 -17.59
CA THR A 198 -16.38 -1.52 -18.85
C THR A 198 -15.41 -1.82 -19.99
N CYS A 199 -15.49 -3.03 -20.54
CA CYS A 199 -14.64 -3.54 -21.60
C CYS A 199 -15.31 -3.45 -22.97
N ASN A 200 -14.54 -3.00 -23.97
CA ASN A 200 -14.95 -2.92 -25.38
C ASN A 200 -13.87 -3.48 -26.28
N LEU A 201 -14.25 -4.01 -27.46
CA LEU A 201 -13.29 -4.33 -28.50
C LEU A 201 -12.63 -3.06 -29.04
N SER A 202 -11.36 -3.17 -29.42
CA SER A 202 -10.64 -2.06 -30.04
C SER A 202 -10.06 -2.47 -31.40
N PRO A 203 -10.18 -1.63 -32.45
CA PRO A 203 -10.96 -0.38 -32.48
C PRO A 203 -12.47 -0.65 -32.23
N ASP A 204 -13.21 0.35 -31.76
CA ASP A 204 -14.64 0.22 -31.40
C ASP A 204 -15.53 -0.19 -32.59
N THR A 205 -14.98 -0.19 -33.80
CA THR A 205 -15.59 -0.68 -35.04
C THR A 205 -15.32 -2.15 -35.33
N ALA A 206 -14.60 -2.86 -34.46
CA ALA A 206 -14.36 -4.28 -34.61
C ALA A 206 -15.68 -5.04 -34.59
N SER A 207 -15.87 -5.95 -35.56
CA SER A 207 -17.03 -6.83 -35.57
C SER A 207 -16.94 -7.76 -34.36
N ASP A 208 -18.00 -7.80 -33.57
CA ASP A 208 -18.19 -8.78 -32.50
C ASP A 208 -19.21 -9.83 -32.95
N PRO A 209 -18.80 -10.83 -33.77
CA PRO A 209 -19.72 -11.83 -34.28
C PRO A 209 -20.35 -12.68 -33.16
N ASP A 210 -19.71 -12.70 -31.99
CA ASP A 210 -20.10 -13.51 -30.84
C ASP A 210 -20.95 -12.72 -29.82
N ASN A 211 -21.11 -11.40 -30.01
CA ASN A 211 -21.86 -10.49 -29.15
C ASN A 211 -21.46 -10.61 -27.66
N LEU A 212 -20.14 -10.67 -27.43
CA LEU A 212 -19.49 -10.77 -26.12
C LEU A 212 -19.15 -9.39 -25.51
N TYR A 213 -19.13 -8.33 -26.32
CA TYR A 213 -18.76 -6.97 -25.93
C TYR A 213 -19.83 -5.96 -26.39
N PRO A 214 -20.07 -4.87 -25.63
CA PRO A 214 -19.43 -4.48 -24.37
C PRO A 214 -19.71 -5.47 -23.23
N ALA A 215 -18.77 -5.55 -22.29
CA ALA A 215 -18.86 -6.40 -21.10
C ALA A 215 -18.47 -5.60 -19.85
N ASP A 216 -19.23 -5.72 -18.78
CA ASP A 216 -18.90 -5.15 -17.47
C ASP A 216 -18.21 -6.21 -16.61
N VAL A 217 -16.87 -6.18 -16.61
CA VAL A 217 -16.02 -7.22 -16.02
C VAL A 217 -15.58 -6.80 -14.62
N ASP A 218 -15.92 -7.60 -13.62
CA ASP A 218 -15.45 -7.41 -12.25
C ASP A 218 -14.05 -8.01 -12.08
N VAL A 219 -13.09 -7.18 -11.65
CA VAL A 219 -11.72 -7.61 -11.42
C VAL A 219 -11.32 -7.26 -9.98
N ARG A 220 -10.98 -8.29 -9.20
CA ARG A 220 -10.30 -8.09 -7.92
C ARG A 220 -8.87 -7.64 -8.17
N VAL A 221 -8.58 -6.40 -7.78
CA VAL A 221 -7.27 -5.77 -7.95
C VAL A 221 -6.48 -5.82 -6.65
N GLU A 222 -5.34 -6.49 -6.71
CA GLU A 222 -4.34 -6.52 -5.64
C GLU A 222 -3.15 -5.65 -6.05
N MET A 223 -2.80 -4.64 -5.25
CA MET A 223 -1.58 -3.85 -5.48
C MET A 223 -0.65 -3.88 -4.27
N THR A 224 0.64 -4.10 -4.55
CA THR A 224 1.71 -3.99 -3.54
C THR A 224 2.50 -2.71 -3.78
N MET A 225 2.47 -1.81 -2.80
CA MET A 225 3.19 -0.55 -2.84
C MET A 225 4.67 -0.73 -2.44
N PRO A 226 5.58 0.12 -2.95
CA PRO A 226 6.98 0.09 -2.56
C PRO A 226 7.16 0.57 -1.10
N THR A 227 8.01 -0.12 -0.34
CA THR A 227 8.29 0.21 1.07
C THR A 227 9.39 1.25 1.26
N SER A 228 10.16 1.56 0.21
CA SER A 228 11.37 2.41 0.27
C SER A 228 11.52 3.31 -0.96
N ALA A 229 10.50 4.11 -1.27
CA ALA A 229 10.60 5.07 -2.37
C ALA A 229 11.43 6.30 -1.98
N THR A 230 12.26 6.77 -2.92
CA THR A 230 13.04 8.01 -2.78
C THR A 230 12.75 8.96 -3.95
N ALA A 231 12.82 10.27 -3.69
CA ALA A 231 12.59 11.26 -4.73
C ALA A 231 13.61 11.09 -5.87
N ASN A 232 13.14 11.18 -7.11
CA ASN A 232 13.91 10.99 -8.35
C ASN A 232 14.42 9.56 -8.61
N ALA A 233 13.91 8.56 -7.90
CA ALA A 233 14.14 7.14 -8.17
C ALA A 233 12.85 6.44 -8.64
N ASP A 234 13.02 5.34 -9.38
CA ASP A 234 11.89 4.48 -9.76
C ASP A 234 11.36 3.76 -8.52
N ALA A 235 10.06 3.87 -8.28
CA ALA A 235 9.31 3.14 -7.29
C ALA A 235 8.48 2.07 -8.01
N SER A 236 8.76 0.80 -7.73
CA SER A 236 8.08 -0.33 -8.37
C SER A 236 6.81 -0.68 -7.61
N ILE A 237 5.68 -0.66 -8.32
CA ILE A 237 4.38 -1.09 -7.83
C ILE A 237 4.03 -2.40 -8.53
N THR A 238 3.67 -3.41 -7.75
CA THR A 238 3.16 -4.66 -8.28
C THR A 238 1.65 -4.58 -8.38
N TRP A 239 1.09 -4.87 -9.55
CA TRP A 239 -0.35 -4.95 -9.81
C TRP A 239 -0.70 -6.38 -10.21
N LYS A 240 -1.79 -6.92 -9.67
CA LYS A 240 -2.32 -8.24 -10.00
C LYS A 240 -3.84 -8.16 -10.06
N GLY A 241 -4.43 -8.92 -10.98
CA GLY A 241 -5.89 -8.95 -11.17
C GLY A 241 -6.41 -10.38 -11.25
N THR A 242 -7.55 -10.63 -10.63
CA THR A 242 -8.33 -11.86 -10.81
C THR A 242 -9.72 -11.46 -11.29
N VAL A 243 -10.20 -12.06 -12.38
CA VAL A 243 -11.55 -11.80 -12.88
C VAL A 243 -12.53 -12.58 -12.01
N GLU A 244 -13.48 -11.86 -11.41
CA GLU A 244 -14.51 -12.41 -10.54
C GLU A 244 -15.69 -12.93 -11.37
N ASN A 245 -16.48 -13.81 -10.76
CA ASN A 245 -17.67 -14.40 -11.40
C ASN A 245 -18.97 -13.59 -11.15
N THR A 246 -18.84 -12.39 -10.56
CA THR A 246 -19.97 -11.49 -10.26
C THR A 246 -20.36 -10.59 -11.43
N GLY A 247 -19.41 -10.28 -12.32
CA GLY A 247 -19.63 -9.52 -13.55
C GLY A 247 -19.70 -10.41 -14.81
N ASP A 248 -19.66 -9.77 -15.97
CA ASP A 248 -19.59 -10.46 -17.26
C ASP A 248 -18.22 -11.16 -17.43
N PRO A 249 -18.16 -12.31 -18.12
CA PRO A 249 -16.90 -12.99 -18.38
C PRO A 249 -16.01 -12.17 -19.34
N LEU A 250 -14.71 -12.09 -19.03
CA LEU A 250 -13.71 -11.53 -19.94
C LEU A 250 -13.30 -12.58 -20.99
N THR A 251 -14.15 -12.77 -22.00
CA THR A 251 -13.94 -13.79 -23.05
C THR A 251 -13.01 -13.30 -24.16
N VAL A 252 -12.07 -14.12 -24.60
CA VAL A 252 -11.13 -13.80 -25.69
C VAL A 252 -11.88 -13.75 -27.03
N PRO A 253 -11.95 -12.59 -27.72
CA PRO A 253 -12.71 -12.45 -28.95
C PRO A 253 -11.99 -13.07 -30.16
N THR A 254 -12.75 -13.27 -31.24
CA THR A 254 -12.17 -13.61 -32.54
C THR A 254 -11.21 -12.51 -33.02
N GLY A 255 -10.05 -12.90 -33.57
CA GLY A 255 -9.00 -11.96 -33.98
C GLY A 255 -8.04 -11.50 -32.87
N PHE A 256 -8.25 -11.92 -31.62
CA PHE A 256 -7.30 -11.67 -30.54
C PHE A 256 -5.96 -12.40 -30.79
N PRO A 257 -4.80 -11.78 -30.50
CA PRO A 257 -3.50 -12.43 -30.69
C PRO A 257 -3.34 -13.64 -29.77
N THR A 258 -3.21 -14.83 -30.33
CA THR A 258 -2.97 -16.07 -29.56
C THR A 258 -1.49 -16.30 -29.25
N THR A 259 -0.59 -15.53 -29.87
CA THR A 259 0.85 -15.53 -29.59
C THR A 259 1.33 -14.12 -29.26
N GLY A 260 2.19 -14.01 -28.25
CA GLY A 260 2.71 -12.70 -27.82
C GLY A 260 1.66 -11.74 -27.26
N ALA A 261 0.54 -12.27 -26.77
CA ALA A 261 -0.49 -11.50 -26.10
C ALA A 261 0.07 -10.82 -24.85
N LYS A 262 -0.31 -9.57 -24.63
CA LYS A 262 0.06 -8.77 -23.48
C LYS A 262 -1.17 -8.15 -22.83
N VAL A 263 -1.02 -7.90 -21.53
CA VAL A 263 -1.88 -7.02 -20.77
C VAL A 263 -1.06 -5.79 -20.36
N PHE A 264 -1.69 -4.63 -20.45
CA PHE A 264 -1.15 -3.36 -19.98
C PHE A 264 -2.05 -2.86 -18.86
N ALA A 265 -1.48 -2.72 -17.67
CA ALA A 265 -2.19 -2.16 -16.52
C ALA A 265 -1.74 -0.73 -16.28
N THR A 266 -2.69 0.20 -16.32
CA THR A 266 -2.45 1.61 -16.03
C THR A 266 -2.81 1.89 -14.59
N LEU A 267 -1.98 2.66 -13.91
CA LEU A 267 -2.23 3.23 -12.59
C LEU A 267 -2.42 4.73 -12.75
N LYS A 268 -3.36 5.29 -11.97
CA LYS A 268 -3.46 6.73 -11.77
C LYS A 268 -2.69 7.08 -10.51
N ALA A 269 -1.79 8.05 -10.59
CA ALA A 269 -0.96 8.46 -9.47
C ALA A 269 -1.09 9.97 -9.22
N SER A 270 -1.01 10.36 -7.95
CA SER A 270 -1.04 11.77 -7.53
C SER A 270 -0.17 11.98 -6.28
N GLY A 271 0.23 13.23 -6.03
CA GLY A 271 1.08 13.58 -4.89
C GLY A 271 2.59 13.36 -5.14
N ALA A 272 3.43 14.00 -4.32
CA ALA A 272 4.89 13.93 -4.36
C ALA A 272 5.56 14.11 -5.76
N GLY A 273 4.93 14.90 -6.62
CA GLY A 273 5.39 15.11 -8.00
C GLY A 273 5.45 13.83 -8.84
N SER A 274 4.61 12.84 -8.53
CA SER A 274 4.41 11.64 -9.34
C SER A 274 3.78 11.97 -10.70
N PRO A 275 4.07 11.18 -11.75
CA PRO A 275 3.35 11.28 -13.03
C PRO A 275 1.85 10.99 -12.82
N SER A 276 0.97 11.64 -13.57
CA SER A 276 -0.48 11.44 -13.44
C SER A 276 -0.92 10.01 -13.75
N THR A 277 -0.19 9.34 -14.62
CA THR A 277 -0.42 7.94 -15.01
C THR A 277 0.91 7.20 -15.18
N ALA A 278 0.90 5.90 -14.92
CA ALA A 278 1.99 5.00 -15.24
C ALA A 278 1.43 3.67 -15.73
N THR A 279 2.04 3.08 -16.75
CA THR A 279 1.58 1.82 -17.34
C THR A 279 2.69 0.79 -17.26
N GLY A 280 2.36 -0.40 -16.78
CA GLY A 280 3.21 -1.58 -16.87
C GLY A 280 2.62 -2.59 -17.83
N GLU A 281 3.43 -3.56 -18.24
CA GLU A 281 3.00 -4.66 -19.11
C GLU A 281 3.37 -6.02 -18.54
N ALA A 282 2.60 -7.04 -18.89
CA ALA A 282 2.91 -8.44 -18.65
C ALA A 282 2.45 -9.30 -19.83
N THR A 283 3.08 -10.46 -19.99
CA THR A 283 2.70 -11.43 -21.03
C THR A 283 1.51 -12.25 -20.55
N LEU A 284 0.46 -12.33 -21.37
CA LEU A 284 -0.67 -13.23 -21.15
C LEU A 284 -0.32 -14.62 -21.66
N THR A 285 -0.46 -15.63 -20.81
CA THR A 285 -0.20 -17.03 -21.15
C THR A 285 -1.50 -17.77 -21.42
N SER A 286 -1.46 -18.81 -22.26
CA SER A 286 -2.59 -19.72 -22.51
C SER A 286 -3.84 -19.05 -23.06
N VAL A 287 -3.66 -18.09 -23.98
CA VAL A 287 -4.76 -17.38 -24.64
C VAL A 287 -5.34 -18.23 -25.77
N THR A 288 -6.61 -18.58 -25.65
CA THR A 288 -7.38 -19.31 -26.67
C THR A 288 -8.67 -18.54 -26.95
N VAL A 289 -8.99 -18.33 -28.23
CA VAL A 289 -10.23 -17.66 -28.67
C VAL A 289 -11.45 -18.41 -28.10
N GLY A 290 -12.42 -17.66 -27.59
CA GLY A 290 -13.64 -18.18 -26.97
C GLY A 290 -13.50 -18.66 -25.53
N ASN A 291 -12.28 -18.69 -24.97
CA ASN A 291 -12.08 -18.98 -23.55
C ASN A 291 -12.06 -17.70 -22.72
N ASP A 292 -12.44 -17.83 -21.45
CA ASP A 292 -12.39 -16.72 -20.49
C ASP A 292 -10.99 -16.53 -19.92
N ILE A 293 -10.60 -15.26 -19.77
CA ILE A 293 -9.43 -14.85 -19.00
C ILE A 293 -9.86 -14.75 -17.53
N THR A 294 -9.48 -15.71 -16.71
CA THR A 294 -9.83 -15.72 -15.27
C THR A 294 -8.74 -15.11 -14.38
N THR A 295 -7.49 -15.12 -14.84
CA THR A 295 -6.35 -14.59 -14.09
C THR A 295 -5.54 -13.65 -14.96
N ILE A 296 -5.22 -12.47 -14.41
CA ILE A 296 -4.37 -11.50 -15.06
C ILE A 296 -2.97 -11.61 -14.42
N PRO A 297 -1.92 -11.84 -15.22
CA PRO A 297 -0.57 -12.01 -14.70
C PRO A 297 -0.10 -10.77 -13.95
N GLN A 298 0.87 -10.97 -13.06
CA GLN A 298 1.47 -9.89 -12.30
C GLN A 298 2.14 -8.86 -13.23
N VAL A 299 1.71 -7.61 -13.14
CA VAL A 299 2.26 -6.46 -13.87
C VAL A 299 3.13 -5.65 -12.92
N THR A 300 4.34 -5.29 -13.36
CA THR A 300 5.19 -4.33 -12.63
C THR A 300 5.06 -2.96 -13.27
N VAL A 301 4.57 -1.99 -12.51
CA VAL A 301 4.42 -0.59 -12.93
C VAL A 301 5.46 0.26 -12.22
N LYS A 302 6.22 1.05 -12.96
CA LYS A 302 7.22 1.96 -12.38
C LYS A 302 6.68 3.39 -12.34
N VAL A 303 6.73 4.00 -11.16
CA VAL A 303 6.38 5.40 -10.94
C VAL A 303 7.65 6.11 -10.46
N LYS A 304 7.94 7.31 -10.98
CA LYS A 304 9.10 8.10 -10.57
C LYS A 304 8.67 9.42 -9.94
N PRO A 305 8.47 9.48 -8.61
CA PRO A 305 8.15 10.71 -7.89
C PRO A 305 9.33 11.69 -7.96
N THR A 306 9.06 13.00 -8.03
CA THR A 306 10.10 14.03 -8.14
C THR A 306 10.32 14.81 -6.85
N SER A 307 9.38 14.76 -5.91
CA SER A 307 9.48 15.39 -4.59
C SER A 307 9.23 14.39 -3.48
N THR A 308 9.54 14.77 -2.24
CA THR A 308 9.18 14.00 -1.05
C THR A 308 7.70 14.11 -0.73
N GLY A 309 7.17 13.15 0.02
CA GLY A 309 5.80 13.15 0.54
C GLY A 309 5.00 11.91 0.14
N THR A 310 3.69 11.97 0.34
CA THR A 310 2.78 10.86 0.02
C THR A 310 2.46 10.82 -1.47
N VAL A 311 2.61 9.66 -2.08
CA VAL A 311 2.02 9.32 -3.38
C VAL A 311 0.74 8.53 -3.12
N THR A 312 -0.30 8.85 -3.86
CA THR A 312 -1.59 8.15 -3.85
C THR A 312 -1.78 7.47 -5.21
N ILE A 313 -2.13 6.18 -5.19
CA ILE A 313 -2.30 5.31 -6.35
C ILE A 313 -3.71 4.76 -6.36
N THR A 314 -4.36 4.78 -7.53
CA THR A 314 -5.59 4.02 -7.79
C THR A 314 -5.42 3.17 -9.04
N PRO A 315 -6.17 2.06 -9.17
CA PRO A 315 -6.30 1.36 -10.44
C PRO A 315 -6.72 2.32 -11.56
N GLY A 316 -6.28 2.04 -12.78
CA GLY A 316 -6.69 2.72 -14.01
C GLY A 316 -7.02 1.71 -15.09
N ASP A 317 -7.09 2.14 -16.35
CA ASP A 317 -7.52 1.31 -17.47
C ASP A 317 -6.64 0.05 -17.67
N LEU A 318 -7.28 -1.02 -18.12
CA LEU A 318 -6.66 -2.24 -18.59
C LEU A 318 -6.77 -2.34 -20.11
N VAL A 319 -5.70 -2.81 -20.75
CA VAL A 319 -5.66 -2.99 -22.20
C VAL A 319 -5.06 -4.35 -22.51
N PHE A 320 -5.73 -5.12 -23.38
CA PHE A 320 -5.31 -6.46 -23.80
C PHE A 320 -5.08 -6.45 -25.31
N GLY A 321 -3.99 -7.06 -25.78
CA GLY A 321 -3.70 -7.10 -27.21
C GLY A 321 -2.30 -7.61 -27.52
N ALA A 322 -1.81 -7.29 -28.72
CA ALA A 322 -0.50 -7.76 -29.19
C ALA A 322 0.64 -6.95 -28.57
N ALA A 323 1.84 -7.54 -28.58
CA ALA A 323 3.06 -6.82 -28.27
C ALA A 323 3.19 -5.55 -29.13
N THR A 324 3.51 -4.43 -28.48
CA THR A 324 3.79 -3.14 -29.10
C THR A 324 4.89 -3.29 -30.15
N THR A 325 4.56 -3.06 -31.42
CA THR A 325 5.57 -2.83 -32.47
C THR A 325 5.71 -1.32 -32.66
N GLY A 326 6.66 -0.70 -31.97
CA GLY A 326 6.84 0.76 -31.97
C GLY A 326 5.92 1.50 -31.00
N THR A 327 5.43 2.68 -31.38
CA THR A 327 4.61 3.58 -30.52
C THR A 327 3.10 3.31 -30.58
N THR A 328 2.65 2.31 -31.34
CA THR A 328 1.22 2.04 -31.54
C THR A 328 0.89 0.67 -30.95
N THR A 329 0.24 0.66 -29.79
CA THR A 329 -0.47 -0.53 -29.31
C THR A 329 -1.65 -0.74 -30.25
N ALA A 330 -1.82 -1.95 -30.79
CA ALA A 330 -3.07 -2.37 -31.40
C ALA A 330 -3.85 -3.13 -30.32
N PRO A 331 -4.58 -2.42 -29.42
CA PRO A 331 -5.39 -3.08 -28.41
C PRO A 331 -6.48 -3.89 -29.10
N ALA A 332 -6.73 -5.09 -28.61
CA ALA A 332 -7.86 -5.91 -29.03
C ALA A 332 -9.05 -5.71 -28.08
N ILE A 333 -8.78 -5.51 -26.78
CA ILE A 333 -9.79 -5.20 -25.76
C ILE A 333 -9.30 -4.01 -24.95
N ARG A 334 -10.18 -3.03 -24.72
CA ARG A 334 -9.95 -1.87 -23.86
C ARG A 334 -10.97 -1.88 -22.73
N CYS A 335 -10.48 -1.95 -21.50
CA CYS A 335 -11.28 -1.99 -20.28
C CYS A 335 -11.06 -0.71 -19.49
N VAL A 336 -12.11 0.07 -19.30
CA VAL A 336 -12.06 1.39 -18.65
C VAL A 336 -12.45 1.26 -17.19
N ALA A 337 -11.59 1.73 -16.29
CA ALA A 337 -11.90 1.77 -14.86
C ALA A 337 -12.89 2.92 -14.56
N PRO A 338 -13.73 2.79 -13.51
CA PRO A 338 -14.58 3.87 -13.07
C PRO A 338 -13.75 5.07 -12.58
N THR A 339 -14.41 6.23 -12.45
CA THR A 339 -13.74 7.48 -12.06
C THR A 339 -13.82 7.77 -10.55
N SER A 340 -14.73 7.12 -9.84
CA SER A 340 -14.95 7.23 -8.40
C SER A 340 -14.94 5.85 -7.75
N ASP A 341 -14.98 5.82 -6.41
CA ASP A 341 -15.20 4.62 -5.60
C ASP A 341 -14.11 3.53 -5.78
N LEU A 342 -12.94 3.95 -6.27
CA LEU A 342 -11.77 3.09 -6.37
C LEU A 342 -11.00 3.06 -5.06
N LYS A 343 -10.61 1.85 -4.65
CA LYS A 343 -9.66 1.68 -3.55
C LYS A 343 -8.38 2.45 -3.82
N THR A 344 -7.99 3.19 -2.79
CA THR A 344 -6.86 4.11 -2.83
C THR A 344 -5.71 3.55 -2.01
N TYR A 345 -4.56 3.43 -2.66
CA TYR A 345 -3.31 2.95 -2.09
C TYR A 345 -2.38 4.15 -1.92
N THR A 346 -1.50 4.13 -0.93
CA THR A 346 -0.55 5.23 -0.72
C THR A 346 0.87 4.71 -0.54
N PHE A 347 1.90 5.52 -0.71
CA PHE A 347 3.23 5.21 -0.20
C PHE A 347 4.02 6.49 0.02
N GLN A 348 5.11 6.38 0.77
CA GLN A 348 5.86 7.54 1.22
C GLN A 348 7.19 7.64 0.47
N VAL A 349 7.47 8.84 0.00
CA VAL A 349 8.68 9.17 -0.75
C VAL A 349 9.62 9.95 0.16
N ALA A 350 10.74 9.33 0.50
CA ALA A 350 11.80 9.96 1.27
C ALA A 350 12.68 10.86 0.40
N ALA A 351 13.41 11.78 1.04
CA ALA A 351 14.43 12.56 0.36
C ALA A 351 15.52 11.63 -0.20
N ALA A 352 16.02 11.93 -1.39
CA ALA A 352 17.23 11.29 -1.89
C ALA A 352 18.37 11.59 -0.91
N THR A 353 19.04 10.57 -0.40
CA THR A 353 20.21 10.77 0.44
C THR A 353 21.35 11.31 -0.43
N THR A 354 21.66 12.59 -0.27
CA THR A 354 22.93 13.12 -0.78
C THR A 354 24.02 12.53 0.10
N SER A 355 24.64 11.44 -0.34
CA SER A 355 25.86 10.95 0.29
C SER A 355 26.85 12.12 0.39
N PRO A 356 27.35 12.49 1.58
CA PRO A 356 28.32 13.56 1.70
C PRO A 356 29.54 13.17 0.87
N SER A 357 29.87 14.02 -0.12
CA SER A 357 31.10 13.89 -0.89
C SER A 357 32.27 13.72 0.07
N PRO A 358 33.20 12.76 -0.15
CA PRO A 358 34.32 12.56 0.76
C PRO A 358 35.09 13.87 0.92
N SER A 359 35.05 14.41 2.13
CA SER A 359 35.86 15.56 2.52
C SER A 359 37.32 15.24 2.19
N PRO A 360 38.07 16.12 1.50
CA PRO A 360 39.46 15.86 1.16
C PRO A 360 40.24 15.60 2.45
N SER A 361 40.77 14.38 2.57
CA SER A 361 41.63 13.99 3.68
C SER A 361 42.85 14.92 3.71
N PRO A 362 43.14 15.62 4.82
CA PRO A 362 44.32 16.47 4.93
C PRO A 362 45.55 15.58 4.81
N THR A 363 46.26 15.69 3.69
CA THR A 363 47.53 14.99 3.47
C THR A 363 48.59 15.68 4.32
N THR A 364 48.93 15.09 5.46
CA THR A 364 50.09 15.47 6.26
C THR A 364 51.36 15.01 5.56
N THR A 365 51.97 15.90 4.76
CA THR A 365 53.31 15.67 4.21
C THR A 365 54.35 15.96 5.30
N SER A 366 54.94 14.90 5.85
CA SER A 366 56.17 14.97 6.64
C SER A 366 57.36 15.18 5.67
N PRO A 367 58.18 16.23 5.81
CA PRO A 367 59.29 16.45 4.90
C PRO A 367 60.43 15.46 5.17
N THR A 368 60.61 14.49 4.27
CA THR A 368 61.83 13.67 4.20
C THR A 368 62.92 14.44 3.47
N ALA A 369 64.05 14.70 4.13
CA ALA A 369 65.20 15.40 3.55
C ALA A 369 65.76 14.63 2.35
N THR A 370 65.62 15.21 1.15
CA THR A 370 66.18 14.66 -0.09
C THR A 370 67.57 15.25 -0.33
N ARG A 371 68.58 14.39 -0.45
CA ARG A 371 69.97 14.77 -0.71
C ARG A 371 70.12 15.21 -2.17
N THR A 372 70.35 16.50 -2.39
CA THR A 372 70.60 17.07 -3.73
C THR A 372 72.02 16.71 -4.19
N SER A 373 72.14 16.01 -5.32
CA SER A 373 73.40 15.85 -6.06
C SER A 373 73.33 16.75 -7.29
N THR A 374 74.24 17.73 -7.38
CA THR A 374 74.30 18.68 -8.51
C THR A 374 75.30 18.16 -9.53
N ALA A 375 74.81 17.77 -10.71
CA ALA A 375 75.64 17.51 -11.89
C ALA A 375 75.59 18.74 -12.80
N THR A 376 76.74 19.39 -13.00
CA THR A 376 76.87 20.53 -13.90
C THR A 376 76.97 20.03 -15.33
N VAL A 377 75.91 20.22 -16.13
CA VAL A 377 75.93 19.95 -17.58
C VAL A 377 76.05 21.28 -18.31
N THR A 378 77.19 21.50 -18.96
CA THR A 378 77.39 22.64 -19.87
C THR A 378 76.70 22.33 -21.21
N VAL A 379 75.53 22.92 -21.43
CA VAL A 379 74.80 22.82 -22.70
C VAL A 379 75.19 23.99 -23.60
N THR A 380 75.78 23.71 -24.75
CA THR A 380 76.01 24.70 -25.82
C THR A 380 74.71 24.86 -26.62
N PRO A 381 74.11 26.07 -26.73
CA PRO A 381 72.80 26.23 -27.33
C PRO A 381 72.87 26.23 -28.86
N THR A 382 72.46 25.12 -29.50
CA THR A 382 72.06 25.13 -30.92
C THR A 382 70.56 25.42 -31.04
N SER A 383 70.27 26.66 -31.40
CA SER A 383 69.12 27.13 -32.20
C SER A 383 67.75 26.46 -32.01
N ARG A 384 66.84 27.26 -31.43
CA ARG A 384 65.41 27.41 -31.80
C ARG A 384 64.48 26.25 -31.44
N ARG A 385 63.89 26.30 -30.23
CA ARG A 385 62.62 25.66 -29.91
C ARG A 385 61.53 26.71 -29.69
N THR A 386 60.54 26.65 -30.56
CA THR A 386 59.27 27.37 -30.53
C THR A 386 58.49 26.97 -29.26
N SER A 387 58.09 27.97 -28.48
CA SER A 387 57.13 27.80 -27.39
C SER A 387 55.78 27.37 -27.99
N GLN A 388 55.33 26.15 -27.69
CA GLN A 388 53.94 25.74 -27.88
C GLN A 388 53.25 25.77 -26.53
N THR A 389 52.44 26.81 -26.33
CA THR A 389 51.40 26.84 -25.30
C THR A 389 50.21 25.97 -25.74
N PRO A 390 49.65 25.11 -24.87
CA PRO A 390 48.48 24.31 -25.20
C PRO A 390 47.26 25.21 -25.49
N LYS A 391 46.71 25.08 -26.70
CA LYS A 391 45.54 25.83 -27.19
C LYS A 391 44.26 25.05 -26.92
N ALA A 392 43.97 24.77 -25.65
CA ALA A 392 42.71 24.17 -25.22
C ALA A 392 42.26 24.83 -23.92
N GLY A 393 41.89 26.11 -24.02
CA GLY A 393 41.11 26.80 -23.01
C GLY A 393 39.65 26.39 -23.14
N ALA A 394 39.09 25.91 -22.03
CA ALA A 394 37.69 25.91 -21.62
C ALA A 394 36.65 26.10 -22.74
N ASP A 395 36.12 24.97 -23.22
CA ASP A 395 34.88 24.90 -23.99
C ASP A 395 33.85 24.11 -23.17
N THR A 396 33.22 24.77 -22.20
CA THR A 396 32.09 24.22 -21.41
C THR A 396 30.87 25.13 -21.52
N GLY A 397 30.48 25.50 -22.73
CA GLY A 397 29.32 26.37 -22.93
C GLY A 397 28.69 26.28 -24.31
N ALA A 398 27.91 25.23 -24.59
CA ALA A 398 26.76 25.27 -25.50
C ALA A 398 26.02 23.93 -25.51
N GLY A 399 24.73 23.94 -25.17
CA GLY A 399 23.87 22.76 -25.30
C GLY A 399 22.46 22.90 -24.73
N GLY A 400 21.93 24.12 -24.56
CA GLY A 400 20.53 24.33 -24.24
C GLY A 400 19.70 24.13 -25.51
N MET A 401 19.10 22.96 -25.68
CA MET A 401 18.09 22.76 -26.72
C MET A 401 16.91 23.69 -26.43
N MET A 402 16.51 24.45 -27.44
CA MET A 402 15.39 25.40 -27.37
C MET A 402 14.17 24.77 -26.71
N GLY A 403 13.78 25.31 -25.55
CA GLY A 403 12.47 25.07 -24.99
C GLY A 403 11.38 25.64 -25.90
N PRO A 404 10.16 25.06 -25.91
CA PRO A 404 9.06 25.51 -26.75
C PRO A 404 8.81 27.01 -26.53
N ASP A 405 8.81 27.76 -27.63
CA ASP A 405 8.58 29.21 -27.64
C ASP A 405 7.34 29.54 -26.80
N GLY A 406 7.49 30.42 -25.81
CA GLY A 406 6.42 30.81 -24.88
C GLY A 406 5.15 31.30 -25.59
N ARG A 407 5.27 31.67 -26.87
CA ARG A 407 4.15 31.99 -27.76
C ARG A 407 3.18 30.82 -27.97
N MET A 408 3.64 29.56 -27.92
CA MET A 408 2.77 28.38 -28.03
C MET A 408 1.82 28.25 -26.83
N PHE A 409 2.28 28.60 -25.62
CA PHE A 409 1.45 28.59 -24.41
C PHE A 409 0.40 29.71 -24.42
N ILE A 410 0.74 30.89 -24.96
CA ILE A 410 -0.22 31.99 -25.09
C ILE A 410 -1.30 31.64 -26.12
N LEU A 411 -0.94 31.02 -27.24
CA LEU A 411 -1.89 30.59 -28.28
C LEU A 411 -2.89 29.53 -27.78
N THR A 412 -2.42 28.54 -27.02
CA THR A 412 -3.31 27.53 -26.42
C THR A 412 -4.22 28.12 -25.36
N GLY A 413 -3.71 29.04 -24.53
CA GLY A 413 -4.51 29.73 -23.52
C GLY A 413 -5.66 30.56 -24.12
N VAL A 414 -5.38 31.33 -25.19
CA VAL A 414 -6.40 32.14 -25.87
C VAL A 414 -7.45 31.26 -26.57
N ALA A 415 -7.04 30.15 -27.18
CA ALA A 415 -7.96 29.23 -27.83
C ALA A 415 -8.96 28.60 -26.84
N LEU A 416 -8.49 28.21 -25.65
CA LEU A 416 -9.33 27.63 -24.59
C LEU A 416 -10.37 28.63 -24.05
N ILE A 417 -9.96 29.87 -23.80
CA ILE A 417 -10.86 30.93 -23.32
C ILE A 417 -11.91 31.26 -24.39
N GLY A 418 -11.52 31.30 -25.67
CA GLY A 418 -12.44 31.52 -26.78
C GLY A 418 -13.50 30.43 -26.91
N ALA A 419 -13.12 29.16 -26.79
CA ALA A 419 -14.03 28.03 -26.84
C ALA A 419 -15.06 28.06 -25.69
N ALA A 420 -14.62 28.39 -24.47
CA ALA A 420 -15.50 28.49 -23.30
C ALA A 420 -16.52 29.63 -23.45
N ALA A 421 -16.10 30.80 -23.95
CA ALA A 421 -16.99 31.94 -24.19
C ALA A 421 -18.06 31.63 -25.25
N ALA A 422 -17.68 30.95 -26.34
CA ALA A 422 -18.61 30.55 -27.39
C ALA A 422 -19.61 29.47 -26.90
N GLY A 423 -19.13 28.48 -26.14
CA GLY A 423 -19.98 27.42 -25.57
C GLY A 423 -21.05 27.96 -24.63
N GLY A 424 -20.69 28.88 -23.72
CA GLY A 424 -21.64 29.51 -22.82
C GLY A 424 -22.72 30.34 -23.53
N LEU A 425 -22.38 31.00 -24.64
CA LEU A 425 -23.32 31.80 -25.41
C LEU A 425 -24.34 30.93 -26.17
N ILE A 426 -23.92 29.77 -26.69
CA ILE A 426 -24.81 28.83 -27.39
C ILE A 426 -25.82 28.20 -26.40
N LEU A 427 -25.37 27.84 -25.20
CA LEU A 427 -26.25 27.30 -24.16
C LEU A 427 -27.30 28.35 -23.70
N ARG A 428 -26.89 29.61 -23.55
CA ARG A 428 -27.83 30.69 -23.21
C ARG A 428 -28.87 30.96 -24.31
N ARG A 429 -28.51 30.79 -25.58
CA ARG A 429 -29.44 30.97 -26.71
C ARG A 429 -30.47 29.83 -26.81
N ARG A 430 -30.12 28.62 -26.38
CA ARG A 430 -31.06 27.48 -26.33
C ARG A 430 -32.05 27.59 -25.16
N SER A 431 -31.63 28.16 -24.03
CA SER A 431 -32.48 28.35 -22.85
C SER A 431 -33.61 29.40 -23.00
N ILE A 432 -33.59 30.23 -24.05
CA ILE A 432 -34.60 31.30 -24.26
C ILE A 432 -35.66 30.88 -25.31
N ARG A 433 -35.49 29.73 -25.97
CA ARG A 433 -36.39 29.25 -27.05
C ARG A 433 -37.17 27.97 -26.71
N GLY A 434 -37.03 27.44 -25.50
CA GLY A 434 -37.92 26.42 -24.92
C GLY A 434 -38.56 27.01 -23.68
#